data_AF-A0A8J8J961-F1
#
_entry.id   AF-A0A8J8J961-F1
#
_cell.length_a   1.000
_cell.length_b   1.000
_cell.length_c   1.000
_cell.angle_alpha   90.00
_cell.angle_beta   90.00
_cell.angle_gamma   90.00
#
_symmetry.space_group_name_H-M   'P 1'
#
loop_
_entity.id
_entity.type
_entity.pdbx_description
1 polymer ?
#
loop_
_entity_poly.entity_id
_entity_poly.type
_entity_poly.pdbx_seq_one_letter_code
_entity_poly.pdbx_strand_id
1 'polypeptide(L)'
;MVYYEHATTPIVFGALLSVYYFSIVVALIAWFWSSYQYIRKGNYRLKRLAGFLLIAIFITSLSGARLLDKYLYLHSPVNSDFCMTSSCVLSSTGIKTYNLNTTELEKLGVPSVGPMWVYTIYDVGYSARLGIKKLFAGLVIVRPLLVVPAVEVYVYTFHNGHFVEKQKFYVFWPQSPGDVLTKKLDFEFTVLVLTGGRGPGA
;
A
#
# COMPACT_ATOMS: atom_id res chain seq x y z
N MET A 1 9.14 1.85 -22.35
CA MET A 1 8.02 0.88 -22.27
C MET A 1 7.94 0.25 -20.86
N VAL A 2 8.16 1.04 -19.80
CA VAL A 2 8.31 0.53 -18.41
C VAL A 2 6.94 0.24 -17.76
N TYR A 3 5.90 1.01 -18.09
CA TYR A 3 4.55 0.87 -17.50
C TYR A 3 3.88 -0.50 -17.69
N TYR A 4 4.21 -1.24 -18.76
CA TYR A 4 3.61 -2.57 -19.01
C TYR A 4 4.21 -3.66 -18.10
N GLU A 5 5.48 -3.53 -17.70
CA GLU A 5 6.13 -4.46 -16.77
C GLU A 5 5.59 -4.33 -15.34
N HIS A 6 5.10 -3.14 -14.99
CA HIS A 6 4.49 -2.85 -13.68
C HIS A 6 2.98 -3.08 -13.63
N ALA A 7 2.36 -3.44 -14.76
CA ALA A 7 0.93 -3.67 -14.84
C ALA A 7 0.50 -4.93 -14.08
N THR A 8 -0.73 -4.92 -13.56
CA THR A 8 -1.29 -6.06 -12.83
C THR A 8 -2.39 -6.76 -13.63
N THR A 9 -2.66 -8.02 -13.32
CA THR A 9 -3.77 -8.73 -13.93
C THR A 9 -5.07 -8.39 -13.21
N PRO A 10 -6.21 -8.31 -13.93
CA PRO A 10 -7.50 -8.01 -13.33
C PRO A 10 -7.87 -8.98 -12.20
N ILE A 11 -7.49 -10.24 -12.36
CA ILE A 11 -7.74 -11.31 -11.38
C ILE A 11 -7.00 -11.02 -10.08
N VAL A 12 -5.71 -10.67 -10.15
CA VAL A 12 -4.90 -10.41 -8.94
C VAL A 12 -5.40 -9.15 -8.23
N PHE A 13 -5.61 -8.06 -8.98
CA PHE A 13 -6.13 -6.82 -8.40
C PHE A 13 -7.52 -7.02 -7.78
N GLY A 14 -8.45 -7.65 -8.52
CA GLY A 14 -9.80 -7.93 -8.05
C GLY A 14 -9.83 -8.84 -6.83
N ALA A 15 -8.96 -9.87 -6.77
CA ALA A 15 -8.83 -10.73 -5.61
C ALA A 15 -8.32 -9.97 -4.38
N LEU A 16 -7.27 -9.15 -4.53
CA LEU A 16 -6.75 -8.32 -3.43
C LEU A 16 -7.80 -7.32 -2.94
N LEU A 17 -8.52 -6.67 -3.86
CA LEU A 17 -9.60 -5.73 -3.55
C LEU A 17 -10.73 -6.44 -2.79
N SER A 18 -11.14 -7.62 -3.26
CA SER A 18 -12.18 -8.42 -2.61
C SER A 18 -11.76 -8.85 -1.21
N VAL A 19 -10.54 -9.35 -1.04
CA VAL A 19 -10.01 -9.73 0.27
C VAL A 19 -9.94 -8.51 1.20
N TYR A 20 -9.51 -7.35 0.70
CA TYR A 20 -9.45 -6.12 1.47
C TYR A 20 -10.84 -5.72 2.00
N TYR A 21 -11.87 -5.68 1.16
CA TYR A 21 -13.21 -5.24 1.59
C TYR A 21 -14.00 -6.31 2.36
N PHE A 22 -13.86 -7.58 2.02
CA PHE A 22 -14.72 -8.64 2.56
C PHE A 22 -14.11 -9.47 3.69
N SER A 23 -12.79 -9.39 3.94
CA SER A 23 -12.14 -10.20 5.00
C SER A 23 -12.80 -10.08 6.37
N ILE A 24 -13.12 -8.87 6.82
CA ILE A 24 -13.78 -8.63 8.11
C ILE A 24 -15.22 -9.17 8.10
N VAL A 25 -15.97 -8.95 7.01
CA VAL A 25 -17.35 -9.43 6.85
C VAL A 25 -17.39 -10.96 6.90
N VAL A 26 -16.50 -11.63 6.16
CA VAL A 26 -16.38 -13.09 6.14
C VAL A 26 -16.03 -13.63 7.52
N ALA A 27 -15.16 -12.97 8.27
CA ALA A 27 -14.82 -13.38 9.63
C ALA A 27 -16.00 -13.27 10.60
N LEU A 28 -16.84 -12.24 10.49
CA LEU A 28 -18.07 -12.10 11.26
C LEU A 28 -19.07 -13.22 10.93
N ILE A 29 -19.26 -13.52 9.65
CA ILE A 29 -20.14 -14.61 9.19
C ILE A 29 -19.64 -15.97 9.70
N ALA A 30 -18.33 -16.24 9.57
CA ALA A 30 -17.72 -17.48 10.04
C ALA A 30 -17.83 -17.65 11.57
N TRP A 31 -17.61 -16.57 12.32
CA TRP A 31 -17.84 -16.57 13.76
C TRP A 31 -19.29 -16.86 14.11
N PHE A 32 -20.24 -16.16 13.48
CA PHE A 32 -21.67 -16.32 13.73
C PHE A 32 -22.12 -17.75 13.44
N TRP A 33 -21.76 -18.29 12.28
CA TRP A 33 -22.14 -19.63 11.87
C TRP A 33 -21.53 -20.70 12.80
N SER A 34 -20.25 -20.57 13.15
CA SER A 34 -19.57 -21.52 14.05
C SER A 34 -20.00 -21.43 15.52
N SER A 35 -20.64 -20.33 15.92
CA SER A 35 -21.09 -20.08 17.29
C SER A 35 -22.61 -20.05 17.45
N TYR A 36 -23.36 -20.27 16.36
CA TYR A 36 -24.82 -20.08 16.30
C TYR A 36 -25.58 -20.81 17.41
N GLN A 37 -25.27 -22.09 17.64
CA GLN A 37 -25.92 -22.91 18.68
C GLN A 37 -25.66 -22.39 20.11
N TYR A 38 -24.52 -21.72 20.32
CA TYR A 38 -24.15 -21.12 21.60
C TYR A 38 -24.81 -19.76 21.77
N ILE A 39 -24.86 -18.96 20.69
CA ILE A 39 -25.53 -17.66 20.65
C ILE A 39 -27.02 -17.82 20.98
N ARG A 40 -27.69 -18.85 20.44
CA ARG A 40 -29.10 -19.18 20.79
C ARG A 40 -29.31 -19.44 22.28
N LYS A 41 -28.27 -19.84 23.01
CA LYS A 41 -28.27 -20.10 24.46
C LYS A 41 -27.73 -18.91 25.28
N GLY A 42 -27.55 -17.74 24.66
CA GLY A 42 -27.00 -16.53 25.30
C GLY A 42 -25.49 -16.53 25.50
N ASN A 43 -24.75 -17.51 24.97
CA ASN A 43 -23.29 -17.58 25.07
C ASN A 43 -22.61 -17.19 23.75
N TYR A 44 -22.14 -15.94 23.68
CA TYR A 44 -21.59 -15.34 22.46
C TYR A 44 -20.15 -15.75 22.12
N ARG A 45 -19.42 -16.45 23.01
CA ARG A 45 -18.03 -16.88 22.76
C ARG A 45 -17.11 -15.78 22.20
N LEU A 46 -17.11 -14.61 22.84
CA LEU A 46 -16.38 -13.41 22.37
C LEU A 46 -14.87 -13.63 22.14
N LYS A 47 -14.23 -14.54 22.89
CA LYS A 47 -12.81 -14.91 22.65
C LYS A 47 -12.59 -15.49 21.25
N ARG A 48 -13.57 -16.24 20.73
CA ARG A 48 -13.52 -16.83 19.39
C ARG A 48 -13.73 -15.75 18.32
N LEU A 49 -14.64 -14.81 18.58
CA LEU A 49 -14.82 -13.62 17.72
C LEU A 49 -13.52 -12.83 17.61
N ALA A 50 -12.86 -12.56 18.73
CA ALA A 50 -11.59 -11.84 18.74
C ALA A 50 -10.52 -12.56 17.90
N GLY A 51 -10.43 -13.90 17.98
CA GLY A 51 -9.53 -14.68 17.13
C GLY A 51 -9.82 -14.55 15.64
N PHE A 52 -11.10 -14.65 15.23
CA PHE A 52 -11.50 -14.45 13.84
C PHE A 52 -11.21 -13.04 13.34
N LEU A 53 -11.51 -12.02 14.16
CA LEU A 53 -11.25 -10.63 13.82
C LEU A 53 -9.75 -10.33 13.71
N LEU A 54 -8.91 -10.89 14.57
CA LEU A 54 -7.46 -10.70 14.52
C LEU A 54 -6.89 -11.24 13.19
N ILE A 55 -7.33 -12.44 12.77
CA ILE A 55 -6.94 -13.02 11.48
C ILE A 55 -7.43 -12.14 10.33
N ALA A 56 -8.69 -11.69 10.39
CA ALA A 56 -9.25 -10.82 9.37
C ALA A 56 -8.46 -9.53 9.24
N ILE A 57 -8.20 -8.84 10.35
CA ILE A 57 -7.44 -7.60 10.43
C ILE A 57 -6.05 -7.77 9.82
N PHE A 58 -5.35 -8.84 10.16
CA PHE A 58 -4.05 -9.18 9.58
C PHE A 58 -4.13 -9.29 8.05
N ILE A 59 -5.11 -10.02 7.53
CA ILE A 59 -5.34 -10.21 6.09
C ILE A 59 -5.74 -8.89 5.41
N THR A 60 -6.60 -8.09 6.04
CA THR A 60 -7.04 -6.78 5.52
C THR A 60 -5.84 -5.84 5.40
N SER A 61 -4.99 -5.79 6.43
CA SER A 61 -3.81 -4.93 6.44
C SER A 61 -2.80 -5.33 5.37
N LEU A 62 -2.53 -6.63 5.23
CA LEU A 62 -1.62 -7.15 4.21
C LEU A 62 -2.16 -6.95 2.79
N SER A 63 -3.46 -7.19 2.56
CA SER A 63 -4.09 -6.95 1.27
C SER A 63 -4.12 -5.46 0.92
N GLY A 64 -4.36 -4.57 1.89
CA GLY A 64 -4.25 -3.13 1.71
C GLY A 64 -2.85 -2.70 1.30
N ALA A 65 -1.81 -3.24 1.93
CA ALA A 65 -0.41 -2.95 1.55
C ALA A 65 -0.10 -3.45 0.13
N ARG A 66 -0.62 -4.63 -0.24
CA ARG A 66 -0.49 -5.18 -1.61
C ARG A 66 -1.33 -4.44 -2.65
N LEU A 67 -2.41 -3.79 -2.27
CA LEU A 67 -3.15 -2.90 -3.16
C LEU A 67 -2.34 -1.62 -3.41
N LEU A 68 -1.81 -0.99 -2.35
CA LEU A 68 -0.92 0.16 -2.47
C LEU A 68 0.30 -0.15 -3.33
N ASP A 69 0.88 -1.35 -3.21
CA ASP A 69 1.92 -1.84 -4.11
C ASP A 69 1.52 -1.68 -5.58
N LYS A 70 0.30 -2.05 -5.98
CA LYS A 70 -0.14 -1.94 -7.38
C LYS A 70 -0.30 -0.51 -7.87
N TYR A 71 -0.68 0.41 -6.99
CA TYR A 71 -0.73 1.84 -7.33
C TYR A 71 0.69 2.42 -7.44
N LEU A 72 1.54 2.20 -6.43
CA LEU A 72 2.85 2.84 -6.34
C LEU A 72 3.87 2.26 -7.33
N TYR A 73 3.81 0.95 -7.57
CA TYR A 73 4.75 0.25 -8.46
C TYR A 73 4.63 0.72 -9.92
N LEU A 74 3.43 1.12 -10.37
CA LEU A 74 3.23 1.66 -11.70
C LEU A 74 3.99 2.98 -11.93
N HIS A 75 4.12 3.79 -10.88
CA HIS A 75 4.77 5.10 -10.92
C HIS A 75 6.24 5.03 -10.42
N SER A 76 6.75 3.82 -10.19
CA SER A 76 8.12 3.59 -9.74
C SER A 76 8.98 3.17 -10.93
N PRO A 77 10.02 3.94 -11.31
CA PRO A 77 10.92 3.56 -12.41
C PRO A 77 11.90 2.44 -12.04
N VAL A 78 11.97 2.09 -10.75
CA VAL A 78 12.79 1.00 -10.22
C VAL A 78 11.89 0.00 -9.49
N ASN A 79 12.37 -1.24 -9.35
CA ASN A 79 11.65 -2.25 -8.60
C ASN A 79 11.52 -1.85 -7.12
N SER A 80 10.41 -2.23 -6.49
CA SER A 80 10.19 -2.03 -5.07
C SER A 80 11.04 -3.00 -4.25
N ASP A 81 11.65 -2.53 -3.16
CA ASP A 81 12.40 -3.38 -2.24
C ASP A 81 11.56 -3.76 -1.03
N PHE A 82 11.62 -5.03 -0.64
CA PHE A 82 11.07 -5.48 0.64
C PHE A 82 12.14 -5.41 1.71
N CYS A 83 11.86 -4.65 2.76
CA CYS A 83 12.76 -4.39 3.87
C CYS A 83 12.13 -4.77 5.21
N MET A 84 12.96 -5.25 6.13
CA MET A 84 12.56 -5.55 7.51
C MET A 84 13.14 -4.56 8.53
N THR A 85 14.14 -3.78 8.13
CA THR A 85 14.91 -2.85 8.97
C THR A 85 15.12 -1.51 8.27
N SER A 86 15.36 -0.45 9.04
CA SER A 86 15.72 0.87 8.50
C SER A 86 17.00 0.85 7.67
N SER A 87 17.99 0.03 8.04
CA SER A 87 19.23 -0.13 7.27
C SER A 87 18.98 -0.64 5.85
N CYS A 88 18.06 -1.58 5.67
CA CYS A 88 17.64 -2.05 4.36
C CYS A 88 17.02 -0.89 3.55
N VAL A 89 16.14 -0.10 4.17
CA VAL A 89 15.51 1.06 3.52
C VAL A 89 16.55 2.05 3.03
N LEU A 90 17.54 2.40 3.86
CA LEU A 90 18.64 3.31 3.51
C LEU A 90 19.54 2.77 2.40
N SER A 91 19.51 1.46 2.15
CA SER A 91 20.28 0.79 1.09
C SER A 91 19.46 0.41 -0.14
N SER A 92 18.19 0.83 -0.19
CA SER A 92 17.26 0.48 -1.27
C SER A 92 17.77 0.88 -2.65
N THR A 93 17.36 0.12 -3.65
CA THR A 93 17.72 0.27 -5.05
C THR A 93 17.47 1.70 -5.53
N GLY A 94 16.30 2.26 -5.21
CA GLY A 94 15.98 3.63 -5.61
C GLY A 94 16.85 4.71 -4.97
N ILE A 95 17.30 4.53 -3.72
CA ILE A 95 18.27 5.45 -3.11
C ILE A 95 19.59 5.43 -3.88
N LYS A 96 20.07 4.25 -4.26
CA LYS A 96 21.32 4.09 -5.04
C LYS A 96 21.18 4.66 -6.45
N THR A 97 20.08 4.36 -7.13
CA THR A 97 19.83 4.82 -8.51
C THR A 97 19.75 6.35 -8.60
N TYR A 98 19.16 7.00 -7.60
CA TYR A 98 18.98 8.45 -7.59
C TYR A 98 19.99 9.21 -6.72
N ASN A 99 21.02 8.53 -6.20
CA ASN A 99 22.05 9.10 -5.31
C ASN A 99 21.46 9.93 -4.15
N LEU A 100 20.40 9.41 -3.51
CA LEU A 100 19.68 10.14 -2.47
C LEU A 100 20.50 10.22 -1.18
N ASN A 101 20.48 11.37 -0.50
CA ASN A 101 21.23 11.56 0.74
C ASN A 101 20.62 10.77 1.91
N THR A 102 21.24 9.63 2.24
CA THR A 102 20.80 8.74 3.33
C THR A 102 20.86 9.38 4.70
N THR A 103 21.81 10.29 4.94
CA THR A 103 21.95 10.97 6.24
C THR A 103 20.78 11.92 6.51
N GLU A 104 20.25 12.57 5.48
CA GLU A 104 19.05 13.41 5.59
C GLU A 104 17.80 12.55 5.81
N LEU A 105 17.69 11.44 5.09
CA LEU A 105 16.58 10.50 5.26
C LEU A 105 16.53 9.93 6.68
N GLU A 106 17.69 9.58 7.24
CA GLU A 106 17.80 9.09 8.61
C GLU A 106 17.39 10.17 9.62
N LYS A 107 17.80 11.43 9.42
CA LYS A 107 17.36 12.58 10.26
C LYS A 107 15.86 12.82 10.21
N LEU A 108 15.22 12.59 9.06
CA LEU A 108 13.76 12.68 8.93
C LEU A 108 13.04 11.53 9.66
N GLY A 109 13.74 10.45 10.02
CA GLY A 109 13.25 9.38 10.88
C GLY A 109 12.54 8.28 10.11
N VAL A 110 13.34 7.34 9.59
CA VAL A 110 12.88 6.13 8.91
C VAL A 110 12.27 5.14 9.91
N PRO A 111 11.18 4.43 9.57
CA PRO A 111 10.68 3.33 10.40
C PRO A 111 11.77 2.28 10.66
N SER A 112 11.93 1.91 11.94
CA SER A 112 13.06 1.11 12.41
C SER A 112 12.98 -0.38 12.06
N VAL A 113 11.83 -1.01 12.31
CA VAL A 113 11.62 -2.46 12.15
C VAL A 113 10.21 -2.81 11.68
N GLY A 114 10.09 -3.90 10.92
CA GLY A 114 8.83 -4.48 10.46
C GLY A 114 8.78 -4.65 8.94
N PRO A 115 7.75 -5.34 8.40
CA PRO A 115 7.61 -5.52 6.96
C PRO A 115 7.35 -4.16 6.30
N MET A 116 8.23 -3.77 5.40
CA MET A 116 8.19 -2.48 4.71
C MET A 116 8.43 -2.70 3.22
N TRP A 117 7.60 -2.08 2.39
CA TRP A 117 7.85 -1.99 0.96
C TRP A 117 8.29 -0.57 0.63
N VAL A 118 9.43 -0.46 -0.04
CA VAL A 118 10.04 0.82 -0.40
C VAL A 118 9.87 1.02 -1.89
N TYR A 119 9.28 2.15 -2.26
CA TYR A 119 9.07 2.59 -3.63
C TYR A 119 9.79 3.90 -3.84
N THR A 120 10.39 4.10 -5.00
CA THR A 120 10.89 5.41 -5.40
C THR A 120 10.02 5.87 -6.54
N ILE A 121 9.30 6.95 -6.35
CA ILE A 121 8.37 7.48 -7.33
C ILE A 121 9.05 8.65 -8.01
N TYR A 122 9.05 8.62 -9.34
CA TYR A 122 9.56 9.69 -10.17
C TYR A 122 8.71 9.74 -11.44
N ASP A 123 7.56 10.41 -11.34
CA ASP A 123 6.57 10.43 -12.42
C ASP A 123 5.86 11.78 -12.51
N VAL A 124 5.32 12.11 -13.69
CA VAL A 124 4.58 13.33 -13.97
C VAL A 124 3.10 13.02 -14.04
N GLY A 125 2.34 13.59 -13.11
CA GLY A 125 0.90 13.34 -12.95
C GLY A 125 0.13 14.64 -12.78
N TYR A 126 -1.19 14.55 -12.83
CA TYR A 126 -2.05 15.71 -12.66
C TYR A 126 -2.22 16.06 -11.18
N SER A 127 -2.02 17.32 -10.81
CA SER A 127 -2.33 17.86 -9.48
C SER A 127 -3.70 18.52 -9.53
N ALA A 128 -4.60 18.05 -8.67
CA ALA A 128 -5.96 18.57 -8.60
C ALA A 128 -5.99 19.99 -8.01
N ARG A 129 -5.09 20.31 -7.07
CA ARG A 129 -5.04 21.65 -6.46
C ARG A 129 -4.45 22.71 -7.39
N LEU A 130 -3.41 22.36 -8.14
CA LEU A 130 -2.73 23.31 -9.02
C LEU A 130 -3.37 23.34 -10.43
N GLY A 131 -4.17 22.34 -10.77
CA GLY A 131 -4.82 22.21 -12.08
C GLY A 131 -3.83 21.94 -13.22
N ILE A 132 -2.57 21.60 -12.91
CA ILE A 132 -1.48 21.40 -13.86
C ILE A 132 -0.75 20.08 -13.60
N LYS A 133 0.02 19.64 -14.60
CA LYS A 133 0.93 18.50 -14.43
C LYS A 133 2.10 18.87 -13.52
N LYS A 134 2.38 18.02 -12.54
CA LYS A 134 3.48 18.18 -11.58
C LYS A 134 4.34 16.92 -11.58
N LEU A 135 5.65 17.09 -11.54
CA LEU A 135 6.58 16.01 -11.25
C LEU A 135 6.51 15.67 -9.76
N PHE A 136 6.21 14.41 -9.46
CA PHE A 136 6.30 13.87 -8.13
C PHE A 136 7.56 13.01 -8.01
N ALA A 137 8.47 13.47 -7.16
CA ALA A 137 9.72 12.78 -6.82
C ALA A 137 9.73 12.49 -5.32
N GLY A 138 9.62 11.21 -4.94
CA GLY A 138 9.57 10.85 -3.53
C GLY A 138 9.84 9.37 -3.25
N LEU A 139 10.44 9.10 -2.10
CA LEU A 139 10.57 7.76 -1.55
C LEU A 139 9.32 7.46 -0.72
N VAL A 140 8.58 6.41 -1.07
CA VAL A 140 7.38 5.98 -0.35
C VAL A 140 7.65 4.66 0.36
N ILE A 141 7.39 4.61 1.67
CA ILE A 141 7.48 3.39 2.47
C ILE A 141 6.08 3.00 2.90
N VAL A 142 5.67 1.78 2.55
CA VAL A 142 4.38 1.20 2.92
C VAL A 142 4.60 0.12 3.97
N ARG A 143 3.88 0.21 5.09
CA ARG A 143 3.96 -0.72 6.22
C ARG A 143 2.56 -1.15 6.68
N PRO A 144 2.18 -2.43 6.58
CA PRO A 144 0.93 -2.92 7.14
C PRO A 144 0.99 -2.92 8.67
N LEU A 145 -0.06 -2.42 9.31
CA LEU A 145 -0.26 -2.56 10.75
C LEU A 145 -0.94 -3.90 11.01
N LEU A 146 -0.27 -4.85 11.66
CA LEU A 146 -0.77 -6.22 11.76
C LEU A 146 -1.90 -6.41 12.79
N VAL A 147 -2.15 -5.39 13.61
CA VAL A 147 -3.12 -5.42 14.73
C VAL A 147 -4.33 -4.51 14.46
N VAL A 148 -4.27 -3.70 13.41
CA VAL A 148 -5.33 -2.75 13.02
C VAL A 148 -5.50 -2.84 11.50
N PRO A 149 -6.72 -2.81 10.93
CA PRO A 149 -6.93 -2.98 9.49
C PRO A 149 -6.55 -1.70 8.73
N ALA A 150 -5.27 -1.37 8.77
CA ALA A 150 -4.72 -0.11 8.29
C ALA A 150 -3.28 -0.28 7.80
N VAL A 151 -2.93 0.54 6.82
CA VAL A 151 -1.58 0.59 6.28
C VAL A 151 -0.98 1.95 6.58
N GLU A 152 0.20 1.95 7.18
CA GLU A 152 0.99 3.14 7.44
C GLU A 152 1.84 3.48 6.21
N VAL A 153 1.77 4.73 5.76
CA VAL A 153 2.50 5.21 4.59
C VAL A 153 3.37 6.40 5.00
N TYR A 154 4.67 6.29 4.72
CA TYR A 154 5.62 7.38 4.83
C TYR A 154 6.01 7.85 3.45
N VAL A 155 6.05 9.15 3.23
CA VAL A 155 6.45 9.75 1.98
C VAL A 155 7.53 10.77 2.26
N TYR A 156 8.68 10.60 1.63
CA TYR A 156 9.82 11.49 1.72
C TYR A 156 10.05 12.10 0.35
N THR A 157 9.61 13.35 0.16
CA THR A 157 9.82 14.03 -1.11
C THR A 157 11.27 14.50 -1.22
N PHE A 158 11.87 14.33 -2.39
CA PHE A 158 13.24 14.76 -2.63
C PHE A 158 13.35 15.69 -3.83
N HIS A 159 14.33 16.59 -3.79
CA HIS A 159 14.67 17.50 -4.88
C HIS A 159 16.18 17.54 -5.03
N ASN A 160 16.67 17.30 -6.25
CA ASN A 160 18.11 17.27 -6.57
C ASN A 160 18.94 16.38 -5.63
N GLY A 161 18.41 15.22 -5.24
CA GLY A 161 19.10 14.25 -4.36
C GLY A 161 18.94 14.51 -2.85
N HIS A 162 18.34 15.64 -2.46
CA HIS A 162 18.13 16.02 -1.06
C HIS A 162 16.68 15.82 -0.62
N PHE A 163 16.48 15.36 0.62
CA PHE A 163 15.13 15.18 1.16
C PHE A 163 14.61 16.49 1.75
N VAL A 164 13.40 16.88 1.33
CA VAL A 164 12.80 18.18 1.67
C VAL A 164 11.73 18.06 2.74
N GLU A 165 10.83 17.07 2.59
CA GLU A 165 9.66 16.95 3.43
C GLU A 165 9.37 15.48 3.75
N LYS A 166 8.87 15.24 4.96
CA LYS A 166 8.30 13.98 5.38
C LYS A 166 6.81 14.14 5.63
N GLN A 167 6.02 13.30 4.97
CA GLN A 167 4.61 13.13 5.25
C GLN A 167 4.35 11.73 5.76
N LYS A 168 3.45 11.62 6.74
CA LYS A 168 3.03 10.35 7.31
C LYS A 168 1.51 10.33 7.36
N PHE A 169 0.91 9.26 6.84
CA PHE A 169 -0.53 9.05 6.94
C PHE A 169 -0.87 7.56 6.97
N TYR A 170 -2.15 7.28 7.21
CA TYR A 170 -2.69 5.94 7.30
C TYR A 170 -3.80 5.75 6.28
N VAL A 171 -3.83 4.58 5.68
CA VAL A 171 -4.95 4.11 4.85
C VAL A 171 -5.74 3.13 5.70
N PHE A 172 -6.85 3.59 6.27
CA PHE A 172 -7.74 2.77 7.09
C PHE A 172 -8.78 2.08 6.24
N TRP A 173 -9.03 0.80 6.50
CA TRP A 173 -10.23 0.15 5.98
C TRP A 173 -11.51 0.86 6.49
N PRO A 174 -12.55 1.06 5.67
CA PRO A 174 -12.73 0.61 4.28
C PRO A 174 -12.46 1.72 3.23
N GLN A 175 -11.44 2.57 3.42
CA GLN A 175 -11.12 3.61 2.44
C GLN A 175 -10.40 3.01 1.22
N SER A 176 -10.68 3.53 0.03
CA SER A 176 -9.97 3.18 -1.20
C SER A 176 -8.50 3.62 -1.09
N PRO A 177 -7.51 2.69 -1.20
CA PRO A 177 -6.10 3.04 -1.08
C PRO A 177 -5.64 4.06 -2.13
N GLY A 178 -6.13 3.94 -3.37
CA GLY A 178 -5.82 4.87 -4.47
C GLY A 178 -6.34 6.28 -4.20
N ASP A 179 -7.58 6.41 -3.71
CA ASP A 179 -8.17 7.72 -3.43
C ASP A 179 -7.44 8.43 -2.29
N VAL A 180 -7.01 7.68 -1.27
CA VAL A 180 -6.24 8.24 -0.15
C VAL A 180 -4.87 8.72 -0.64
N LEU A 181 -4.16 7.94 -1.45
CA LEU A 181 -2.89 8.36 -2.06
C LEU A 181 -3.07 9.63 -2.88
N THR A 182 -4.06 9.63 -3.80
CA THR A 182 -4.33 10.77 -4.69
C THR A 182 -4.66 12.03 -3.90
N LYS A 183 -5.49 11.93 -2.86
CA LYS A 183 -5.87 13.07 -2.03
C LYS A 183 -4.72 13.59 -1.15
N LYS A 184 -3.89 12.70 -0.60
CA LYS A 184 -2.81 13.08 0.31
C LYS A 184 -1.61 13.66 -0.41
N LEU A 185 -1.28 13.11 -1.58
CA LEU A 185 -0.12 13.52 -2.37
C LEU A 185 -0.44 14.54 -3.45
N ASP A 186 -1.73 14.82 -3.68
CA ASP A 186 -2.20 15.71 -4.74
C ASP A 186 -1.60 15.34 -6.11
N PHE A 187 -1.62 14.04 -6.37
CA PHE A 187 -1.05 13.41 -7.56
C PHE A 187 -1.93 12.23 -7.94
N GLU A 188 -2.39 12.16 -9.19
CA GLU A 188 -3.28 11.09 -9.63
C GLU A 188 -2.56 9.74 -9.69
N PHE A 189 -2.90 8.84 -8.75
CA PHE A 189 -2.44 7.46 -8.76
C PHE A 189 -3.43 6.58 -9.50
N THR A 190 -2.96 5.91 -10.55
CA THR A 190 -3.78 4.99 -11.34
C THR A 190 -3.15 3.59 -11.34
N VAL A 191 -3.93 2.59 -11.74
CA VAL A 191 -3.44 1.22 -11.93
C VAL A 191 -3.65 0.85 -13.38
N LEU A 192 -2.62 0.31 -14.03
CA LEU A 192 -2.74 -0.27 -15.35
C LEU A 192 -3.08 -1.76 -15.21
N VAL A 193 -4.26 -2.13 -15.69
CA VAL A 193 -4.76 -3.50 -15.64
C VAL A 193 -4.69 -4.10 -17.04
N LEU A 194 -3.83 -5.11 -17.23
CA LEU A 194 -3.76 -5.83 -18.50
C LEU A 194 -4.89 -6.83 -18.58
N THR A 195 -6.01 -6.44 -19.18
CA THR A 195 -6.99 -7.40 -19.69
C THR A 195 -6.31 -8.16 -20.82
N GLY A 196 -6.09 -9.47 -20.64
CA GLY A 196 -5.40 -10.32 -21.60
C GLY A 196 -5.89 -10.07 -23.02
N GLY A 197 -5.07 -9.37 -23.80
CA GLY A 197 -5.32 -9.07 -25.19
C GLY A 197 -4.71 -10.16 -26.05
N ARG A 198 -5.58 -10.97 -26.70
CA ARG A 198 -5.37 -11.31 -28.11
C ARG A 198 -4.92 -10.03 -28.82
N GLY A 199 -3.76 -10.09 -29.48
CA GLY A 199 -3.16 -8.94 -30.13
C GLY A 199 -4.06 -8.28 -31.18
N PRO A 200 -3.78 -7.03 -31.55
CA PRO A 200 -4.43 -6.39 -32.68
C PRO A 200 -3.88 -7.03 -33.97
N GLY A 201 -4.69 -7.92 -34.56
CA GLY A 201 -4.38 -8.66 -35.78
C GLY A 201 -5.57 -9.50 -36.28
N ALA A 202 -6.79 -8.98 -36.09
CA ALA A 202 -8.02 -9.45 -36.73
C ALA A 202 -8.71 -8.26 -37.39
#